data_AF-A0A957ZEU8-F1
#
_entry.id   AF-A0A957ZEU8-F1
#
_cell.length_a   1.000
_cell.length_b   1.000
_cell.length_c   1.000
_cell.angle_alpha   90.00
_cell.angle_beta   90.00
_cell.angle_gamma   90.00
#
_symmetry.space_group_name_H-M   'P 1'
#
loop_
_entity.id
_entity.type
_entity.pdbx_description
1 polymer ?
#
loop_
_entity_poly.entity_id
_entity_poly.type
_entity_poly.pdbx_seq_one_letter_code
_entity_poly.pdbx_strand_id
1 'polypeptide(L)' 'VTVVQGRGTVAYTPLEQYGSDNGTTDTRSDIYSFGATLYHLLAGEPPVDAKERFLRPGCLAPLRQINADVSPRVERTV' A
#
# COMPACT_ATOMS: atom_id res chain seq x y z
N VAL A 1 4.45 -15.44 -20.64
CA VAL A 1 3.91 -14.86 -19.39
C VAL A 1 4.86 -13.75 -18.98
N THR A 2 4.49 -12.48 -19.16
CA THR A 2 5.34 -11.37 -18.70
C THR A 2 5.20 -11.28 -17.19
N VAL A 3 6.24 -11.70 -16.47
CA VAL A 3 6.29 -11.54 -15.02
C VAL A 3 6.58 -10.06 -14.75
N VAL A 4 5.53 -9.34 -14.37
CA VAL A 4 5.67 -7.98 -13.86
C VAL A 4 6.24 -8.08 -12.45
N GLN A 5 7.50 -7.70 -12.29
CA GLN A 5 8.21 -7.73 -11.01
C GLN A 5 8.37 -6.28 -10.54
N GLY A 6 7.64 -5.91 -9.48
CA GLY A 6 7.83 -4.61 -8.83
C GLY A 6 9.23 -4.52 -8.23
N ARG A 7 9.84 -3.32 -8.25
CA ARG A 7 11.10 -3.05 -7.54
C ARG A 7 10.78 -2.68 -6.10
N GLY A 8 11.13 -3.55 -5.14
CA GLY A 8 10.91 -3.32 -3.71
C GLY A 8 10.15 -4.47 -3.03
N THR A 9 9.77 -4.26 -1.77
CA THR A 9 8.89 -5.22 -1.07
C THR A 9 7.45 -4.96 -1.51
N VAL A 10 6.82 -5.99 -2.08
CA VAL A 10 5.53 -5.94 -2.81
C VAL A 10 4.44 -5.14 -2.08
N ALA A 11 4.26 -5.33 -0.76
CA ALA A 11 3.22 -4.63 0.01
C ALA A 11 3.38 -3.10 0.06
N TYR A 12 4.59 -2.58 -0.11
CA TYR A 12 4.92 -1.14 0.02
C TYR A 12 5.29 -0.51 -1.32
N THR A 13 5.24 -1.30 -2.40
CA THR A 13 5.59 -0.85 -3.74
C THR A 13 4.34 -0.23 -4.38
N PRO A 14 4.38 1.03 -4.83
CA PRO A 14 3.26 1.66 -5.52
C PRO A 14 3.04 1.06 -6.93
N LEU A 15 1.82 1.22 -7.46
CA LEU A 15 1.38 0.54 -8.69
C LEU A 15 2.21 0.92 -9.92
N GLU A 16 2.66 2.18 -10.02
CA GLU A 16 3.46 2.66 -11.14
C GLU A 16 4.80 1.91 -11.29
N GLN A 17 5.31 1.31 -10.21
CA GLN A 17 6.54 0.52 -10.24
C GLN A 17 6.34 -0.93 -10.73
N TYR A 18 5.09 -1.34 -11.04
CA TYR A 18 4.75 -2.64 -11.63
C TYR A 18 4.72 -2.60 -13.17
N GLY A 19 5.66 -1.89 -13.82
CA GLY A 19 5.76 -1.78 -15.27
C GLY A 19 7.15 -2.08 -15.81
N SER A 20 7.25 -2.56 -17.06
CA SER A 20 8.53 -2.84 -17.73
C SER A 20 9.26 -1.57 -18.18
N ASP A 21 8.53 -0.46 -18.37
CA ASP A 21 9.08 0.84 -18.73
C ASP A 21 8.94 1.82 -17.56
N ASN A 22 10.06 2.07 -16.88
CA ASN A 22 10.36 3.29 -16.13
C ASN A 22 9.21 3.92 -15.34
N GLY A 23 8.47 3.14 -14.55
CA GLY A 23 7.72 3.65 -13.40
C GLY A 23 8.68 4.50 -12.57
N THR A 24 8.62 5.81 -12.76
CA THR A 24 9.70 6.69 -12.31
C THR A 24 9.48 6.86 -10.82
N THR A 25 10.36 6.30 -10.00
CA THR A 25 10.34 6.54 -8.56
C THR A 25 10.49 8.05 -8.36
N ASP A 26 9.43 8.68 -7.89
CA ASP A 26 9.41 10.09 -7.56
C ASP A 26 8.86 10.26 -6.13
N THR A 27 8.70 11.51 -5.70
CA THR A 27 8.20 11.83 -4.34
C THR A 27 6.85 11.18 -4.02
N ARG A 28 6.03 10.83 -5.01
CA ARG A 28 4.74 10.13 -4.81
C ARG A 28 4.95 8.69 -4.37
N SER A 29 5.99 8.04 -4.87
CA SER A 29 6.36 6.69 -4.45
C SER A 29 6.82 6.66 -2.98
N ASP A 30 7.50 7.71 -2.52
CA ASP A 30 7.86 7.88 -1.10
C ASP A 30 6.61 8.08 -0.23
N ILE A 31 5.66 8.92 -0.67
CA ILE A 31 4.40 9.13 0.05
C ILE A 31 3.59 7.83 0.13
N TYR A 32 3.51 7.09 -0.96
CA TYR A 32 2.79 5.81 -0.98
C TYR A 32 3.42 4.79 -0.03
N SER A 33 4.74 4.58 -0.14
CA SER A 33 5.46 3.60 0.69
C SER A 33 5.42 3.98 2.18
N PHE A 34 5.47 5.29 2.49
CA PHE A 34 5.26 5.79 3.84
C PHE A 34 3.84 5.49 4.36
N GLY A 35 2.80 5.75 3.58
CA GLY A 35 1.42 5.41 3.93
C GLY A 35 1.22 3.90 4.17
N ALA A 36 1.77 3.06 3.28
CA ALA A 36 1.75 1.61 3.42
C ALA A 36 2.48 1.14 4.70
N THR A 37 3.58 1.81 5.06
CA THR A 37 4.33 1.54 6.29
C THR A 37 3.53 1.93 7.53
N LEU A 38 2.92 3.13 7.54
CA LEU A 38 2.06 3.57 8.63
C LEU A 38 0.87 2.63 8.84
N TYR A 39 0.23 2.21 7.75
CA TYR A 39 -0.84 1.21 7.82
C TYR A 39 -0.35 -0.05 8.53
N HIS A 40 0.81 -0.59 8.14
CA HIS A 40 1.35 -1.79 8.77
C HIS A 40 1.60 -1.58 10.27
N LEU A 41 2.21 -0.47 10.66
CA LEU A 41 2.47 -0.17 12.08
C LEU A 41 1.18 -0.10 12.91
N LEU A 42 0.08 0.38 12.33
CA LEU A 42 -1.21 0.52 13.00
C LEU A 42 -2.02 -0.78 13.00
N ALA A 43 -1.98 -1.54 11.90
CA ALA A 43 -2.71 -2.79 11.73
C ALA A 43 -2.00 -3.99 12.39
N GLY A 44 -0.67 -3.94 12.51
CA GLY A 44 0.16 -5.09 12.89
C GLY A 44 0.40 -6.09 11.76
N GLU A 45 -0.10 -5.81 10.55
CA GLU A 45 0.04 -6.64 9.35
C GLU A 45 0.22 -5.78 8.09
N PRO A 46 0.91 -6.29 7.05
CA PRO A 46 1.16 -5.52 5.84
C PRO A 46 -0.14 -5.22 5.07
N PRO A 47 -0.23 -4.08 4.38
CA PRO A 47 -1.37 -3.79 3.52
C PRO A 47 -1.41 -4.75 2.33
N VAL A 48 -2.61 -4.92 1.77
CA VAL A 48 -2.79 -5.60 0.47
C VAL A 48 -1.98 -4.86 -0.60
N ASP A 49 -1.33 -5.60 -1.49
CA ASP A 49 -0.44 -5.01 -2.49
C ASP A 49 -1.15 -4.04 -3.44
N ALA A 50 -0.39 -3.11 -4.02
CA ALA A 50 -0.94 -2.04 -4.86
C ALA A 50 -1.71 -2.58 -6.07
N LYS A 51 -1.25 -3.69 -6.65
CA LYS A 51 -1.87 -4.31 -7.83
C LYS A 51 -3.21 -4.91 -7.48
N GLU A 52 -3.32 -5.61 -6.37
CA GLU A 52 -4.58 -6.18 -5.91
C GLU A 52 -5.56 -5.09 -5.49
N ARG A 53 -5.10 -4.02 -4.81
CA ARG A 53 -5.92 -2.84 -4.51
C ARG A 53 -6.48 -2.16 -5.76
N PHE A 54 -5.70 -2.14 -6.84
CA PHE A 54 -6.14 -1.63 -8.13
C PHE A 54 -7.18 -2.53 -8.80
N LEU A 55 -6.96 -3.85 -8.79
CA LEU A 55 -7.87 -4.84 -9.40
C LEU A 55 -9.16 -5.05 -8.60
N ARG A 56 -9.12 -4.87 -7.28
CA ARG A 56 -10.22 -5.09 -6.34
C ARG A 56 -10.38 -3.88 -5.40
N PRO A 57 -11.03 -2.80 -5.85
CA PRO A 57 -11.30 -1.65 -5.01
C PRO A 57 -12.03 -2.07 -3.72
N GLY A 58 -11.55 -1.60 -2.56
CA GLY A 58 -12.12 -1.93 -1.25
C GLY A 58 -11.57 -3.19 -0.58
N CYS A 59 -10.56 -3.85 -1.15
CA CYS A 59 -9.90 -5.00 -0.51
C CYS A 59 -8.98 -4.62 0.66
N LEU A 60 -8.70 -3.33 0.86
CA LEU A 60 -7.95 -2.85 2.02
C LEU A 60 -8.91 -2.76 3.21
N ALA A 61 -8.66 -3.56 4.25
CA ALA A 61 -9.47 -3.56 5.46
C ALA A 61 -9.34 -2.20 6.19
N PRO A 62 -10.44 -1.64 6.73
CA PRO A 62 -10.37 -0.49 7.62
C PRO A 62 -9.54 -0.80 8.86
N LEU A 63 -8.63 0.12 9.25
CA LEU A 63 -7.72 -0.08 10.38
C LEU A 63 -8.46 -0.45 11.67
N ARG A 64 -9.62 0.15 11.92
CA ARG A 64 -10.40 -0.12 13.15
C ARG A 64 -11.12 -1.46 13.15
N GLN A 65 -11.20 -2.15 12.01
CA GLN A 65 -11.64 -3.55 11.98
C GLN A 65 -10.54 -4.50 12.44
N ILE A 66 -9.27 -4.12 12.28
CA ILE A 66 -8.11 -4.92 12.69
C ILE A 66 -7.67 -4.54 14.11
N ASN A 67 -7.54 -3.24 14.37
CA ASN A 67 -7.08 -2.68 15.63
C ASN A 67 -8.05 -1.59 16.13
N ALA A 68 -8.92 -1.96 17.06
CA ALA A 68 -9.96 -1.09 17.59
C ALA A 68 -9.42 0.13 18.39
N ASP A 69 -8.17 0.06 18.86
CA ASP A 69 -7.53 1.15 19.62
C ASP A 69 -7.09 2.31 18.72
N VAL A 70 -7.03 2.10 17.39
CA VAL A 70 -6.77 3.18 16.44
C VAL A 70 -7.91 4.19 16.49
N SER A 71 -7.57 5.44 16.80
CA SER A 71 -8.56 6.51 16.85
C SER A 71 -9.17 6.79 15.46
N PRO A 72 -10.45 7.21 15.37
CA PRO A 72 -11.09 7.57 14.10
C PRO A 72 -10.40 8.72 13.36
N ARG A 73 -9.62 9.55 14.06
CA ARG A 73 -8.84 10.63 13.47
C ARG A 73 -7.62 10.09 12.71
N VAL A 74 -6.92 9.11 13.28
CA VAL A 74 -5.75 8.48 12.66
C VAL A 74 -6.18 7.64 11.47
N GLU A 75 -7.27 6.87 11.59
CA GLU A 75 -7.79 6.07 10.48
C GLU A 75 -8.13 6.90 9.22
N ARG A 76 -8.61 8.14 9.38
CA ARG A 76 -8.92 9.02 8.24
C ARG A 76 -7.70 9.62 7.53
N THR A 77 -6.51 9.53 8.14
CA THR A 77 -5.29 10.14 7.60
C THR A 77 -4.42 9.16 6.82
N VAL A 78 -4.76 7.87 6.85
CA VAL A 78 -4.01 6.78 6.21
C VAL A 78 -4.81 6.21 5.04
#